data_AF-A0A5E4KCX9-F1
#
_entry.id   AF-A0A5E4KCX9-F1
#
_cell.length_a   1.000
_cell.length_b   1.000
_cell.length_c   1.000
_cell.angle_alpha   90.00
_cell.angle_beta   90.00
_cell.angle_gamma   90.00
#
_symmetry.space_group_name_H-M   'P 1'
#
loop_
_entity.id
_entity.type
_entity.pdbx_description
1 polymer ?
#
loop_
_entity_poly.entity_id
_entity_poly.type
_entity_poly.pdbx_seq_one_letter_code
_entity_poly.pdbx_strand_id
1 'polypeptide(L)' 'MSIRELEEEIIEIEKVKEHCRPGSLEWNNIDAIITDKKRKLSRLKNQEDSEEDDIFDSEDDDILGGCGGDCGSCGGGR' A
#
# COMPACT_ATOMS: atom_id res chain seq x y z
N MET A 1 13.43 4.76 -7.65
CA MET A 1 13.13 5.02 -6.24
C MET A 1 12.85 3.67 -5.60
N SER A 2 13.77 3.22 -4.77
CA SER A 2 13.69 1.95 -4.05
C SER A 2 12.77 2.07 -2.84
N ILE A 3 12.33 0.92 -2.31
CA ILE A 3 11.53 0.84 -1.08
C ILE A 3 12.26 1.54 0.08
N ARG A 4 13.56 1.30 0.24
CA ARG A 4 14.39 1.89 1.31
C ARG A 4 14.47 3.41 1.20
N GLU A 5 14.69 3.95 0.00
CA GLU A 5 14.72 5.40 -0.23
C GLU A 5 13.37 6.05 0.15
N LEU A 6 12.25 5.37 -0.17
CA LEU A 6 10.92 5.88 0.16
C LEU A 6 10.63 5.82 1.67
N GLU A 7 11.12 4.78 2.36
CA GLU A 7 11.04 4.67 3.82
C GLU A 7 11.83 5.77 4.53
N GLU A 8 13.07 6.01 4.09
CA GLU A 8 13.92 7.09 4.62
C GLU A 8 13.26 8.46 4.42
N GLU A 9 12.71 8.72 3.23
CA GLU A 9 12.01 9.98 2.94
C GLU A 9 10.77 10.17 3.84
N ILE A 10 10.00 9.11 4.11
CA ILE A 10 8.87 9.19 5.05
C ILE A 10 9.36 9.56 6.45
N ILE A 11 10.44 8.96 6.93
CA ILE A 11 11.01 9.23 8.26
C ILE A 11 11.48 10.69 8.36
N GLU A 12 12.14 11.21 7.33
CA GLU A 12 12.58 12.61 7.30
C GLU A 12 11.39 13.59 7.35
N ILE A 13 10.33 13.30 6.59
CA ILE A 13 9.12 14.14 6.59
C ILE A 13 8.39 14.05 7.93
N GLU A 14 8.37 12.88 8.57
CA GLU A 14 7.81 12.72 9.93
C GLU A 14 8.56 13.57 10.96
N LYS A 15 9.89 13.68 10.88
CA LYS A 15 10.66 14.60 11.73
C LYS A 15 10.29 16.07 11.50
N VAL A 16 10.07 16.47 10.24
CA VAL A 16 9.59 17.84 9.93
C VAL A 16 8.19 18.07 10.52
N LYS A 17 7.32 17.05 10.47
CA LYS A 17 5.98 17.10 11.06
C LYS A 17 6.01 17.40 12.56
N GLU A 18 6.95 16.82 13.32
CA GLU A 18 7.08 17.06 14.77
C GLU A 18 7.29 18.54 15.14
N HIS A 19 7.85 19.34 14.23
CA HIS A 19 8.03 20.77 14.43
C HIS A 19 6.79 21.61 14.05
N CYS A 20 5.77 20.99 13.45
CA CYS A 20 4.54 21.64 13.08
C CYS A 20 3.51 21.56 14.21
N ARG A 21 2.65 22.57 14.33
CA ARG A 21 1.58 22.55 15.32
C ARG A 21 0.49 21.55 14.88
N PRO A 22 0.08 20.59 15.72
CA PRO A 22 -1.01 19.67 15.38
C PRO A 22 -2.27 20.43 14.96
N GLY A 23 -2.89 20.00 13.86
CA GLY A 23 -4.10 20.62 13.29
C GLY A 23 -3.86 21.93 12.54
N SER A 24 -2.62 22.41 12.42
CA SER A 24 -2.27 23.48 11.49
C SER A 24 -2.41 23.04 10.03
N LEU A 25 -2.48 24.00 9.10
CA LEU A 25 -2.51 23.71 7.68
C LEU A 25 -1.24 22.96 7.25
N GLU A 26 -0.10 23.37 7.77
CA GLU A 26 1.21 22.75 7.53
C GLU A 26 1.23 21.31 8.02
N TRP A 27 0.74 21.05 9.23
CA TRP A 27 0.63 19.69 9.77
C TRP A 27 -0.24 18.80 8.90
N ASN A 28 -1.42 19.28 8.49
CA ASN A 28 -2.35 18.50 7.66
C ASN A 28 -1.79 18.24 6.27
N ASN A 29 -1.10 19.22 5.68
CA ASN A 29 -0.43 19.05 4.39
C ASN A 29 0.69 17.99 4.47
N ILE A 30 1.52 18.05 5.50
CA ILE A 30 2.59 17.09 5.72
C ILE A 30 2.01 15.69 5.99
N ASP A 31 0.93 15.60 6.78
CA ASP A 31 0.23 14.34 7.05
C ASP A 31 -0.34 13.69 5.79
N ALA A 32 -0.93 14.49 4.88
CA ALA A 32 -1.40 14.02 3.59
C ALA A 32 -0.26 13.47 2.72
N ILE A 33 0.90 14.16 2.71
CA ILE A 33 2.09 13.72 1.96
C ILE A 33 2.62 12.39 2.52
N ILE A 34 2.74 12.26 3.85
CA ILE A 34 3.16 11.01 4.50
C ILE A 34 2.20 9.87 4.13
N THR A 35 0.90 10.13 4.18
CA THR A 35 -0.13 9.13 3.86
C THR A 35 -0.02 8.64 2.41
N ASP A 36 0.16 9.55 1.45
CA ASP A 36 0.34 9.17 0.04
C ASP A 36 1.62 8.33 -0.17
N LYS A 37 2.72 8.72 0.47
CA LYS A 37 3.98 7.96 0.41
C LYS A 37 3.85 6.59 1.06
N LYS A 38 3.19 6.47 2.21
CA LYS A 38 2.90 5.17 2.87
C LYS A 38 2.04 4.27 1.99
N ARG A 39 1.04 4.82 1.30
CA ARG A 39 0.24 4.09 0.31
C ARG A 39 1.08 3.58 -0.85
N LYS A 40 1.96 4.43 -1.40
CA LYS A 40 2.89 4.04 -2.47
C LYS A 40 3.86 2.95 -2.00
N LEU A 41 4.38 3.07 -0.79
CA LEU A 41 5.26 2.09 -0.17
C LEU A 41 4.57 0.73 -0.03
N SER A 42 3.34 0.71 0.48
CA SER A 42 2.55 -0.51 0.59
C SER A 42 2.32 -1.17 -0.78
N ARG A 43 2.01 -0.40 -1.83
CA ARG A 43 1.89 -0.95 -3.19
C ARG A 43 3.19 -1.57 -3.71
N LEU A 44 4.33 -0.95 -3.43
CA LEU A 44 5.63 -1.48 -3.86
C LEU A 44 6.00 -2.75 -3.09
N LYS A 45 5.73 -2.80 -1.78
CA LYS A 45 5.94 -4.00 -0.96
C LYS A 45 5.06 -5.15 -1.44
N ASN A 46 3.78 -4.90 -1.68
CA ASN A 46 2.86 -5.90 -2.21
C ASN A 46 3.23 -6.36 -3.63
N GLN A 47 3.86 -5.51 -4.44
CA GLN A 47 4.39 -5.91 -5.76
C GLN A 47 5.67 -6.76 -5.65
N GLU A 48 6.46 -6.58 -4.58
CA GLU A 48 7.64 -7.41 -4.29
C GLU A 48 7.22 -8.77 -3.71
N ASP A 49 6.13 -8.82 -2.93
CA ASP A 49 5.53 -10.06 -2.41
C ASP A 49 4.60 -10.79 -3.41
N SER A 50 4.24 -10.16 -4.54
CA SER A 50 3.36 -10.75 -5.57
C SER A 50 4.09 -11.74 -6.50
N GLU A 51 4.99 -12.56 -5.94
CA GLU A 51 5.28 -13.88 -6.50
C GLU A 51 4.19 -14.91 -6.10
N GLU A 52 3.35 -14.64 -5.09
CA GLU A 52 2.35 -15.60 -4.61
C GLU A 52 1.03 -14.92 -4.17
N ASP A 53 -0.01 -15.25 -4.93
CA ASP A 53 -1.44 -15.35 -4.60
C ASP A 53 -2.33 -14.10 -4.42
N ASP A 54 -3.33 -14.05 -5.32
CA ASP A 54 -4.59 -13.33 -5.27
C ASP A 54 -5.35 -13.48 -3.93
N ILE A 55 -6.31 -12.57 -3.66
CA ILE A 55 -7.32 -12.48 -2.54
C ILE A 55 -6.94 -11.39 -1.51
N PHE A 56 -7.75 -10.45 -1.02
CA PHE A 56 -9.10 -9.93 -1.25
C PHE A 56 -9.22 -8.74 -0.27
N ASP A 57 -9.75 -7.62 -0.73
CA ASP A 57 -10.05 -6.42 0.08
C ASP A 57 -11.18 -6.76 1.05
N SER A 58 -10.91 -7.03 2.33
CA SER A 58 -11.88 -6.93 3.44
C SER A 58 -11.20 -7.14 4.79
N GLU A 59 -11.59 -6.29 5.73
CA GLU A 59 -11.37 -6.43 7.17
C GLU A 59 -11.77 -7.84 7.67
N ASP A 60 -11.16 -8.23 8.80
CA ASP A 60 -11.43 -9.39 9.65
C ASP A 60 -10.66 -10.70 9.36
N ASP A 61 -9.76 -11.01 10.32
CA ASP A 61 -9.29 -12.34 10.70
C ASP A 61 -10.43 -13.38 10.57
N ASP A 62 -10.27 -14.38 9.69
CA ASP A 62 -10.54 -15.80 9.97
C ASP A 62 -10.43 -16.67 8.69
N ILE A 63 -9.42 -17.54 8.67
CA ILE A 63 -9.54 -18.96 8.26
C ILE A 63 -9.71 -19.29 6.74
N LEU A 64 -8.64 -19.94 6.22
CA LEU A 64 -8.55 -20.94 5.13
C LEU A 64 -8.28 -20.46 3.70
N GLY A 65 -7.11 -20.88 3.20
CA GLY A 65 -6.67 -20.74 1.82
C GLY A 65 -7.45 -21.59 0.81
N GLY A 66 -7.28 -21.23 -0.46
CA GLY A 66 -7.84 -21.96 -1.58
C GLY A 66 -7.50 -21.31 -2.92
N CYS A 67 -6.43 -21.82 -3.53
CA CYS A 67 -6.08 -21.80 -4.95
C CYS A 67 -7.26 -21.48 -5.91
N GLY A 68 -7.16 -20.37 -6.64
CA GLY A 68 -8.15 -19.92 -7.64
C GLY A 68 -7.69 -20.10 -9.08
N GLY A 69 -6.98 -21.19 -9.38
CA GLY A 69 -6.65 -21.57 -10.75
C GLY A 69 -7.81 -22.32 -11.42
N ASP A 70 -8.48 -21.70 -12.38
CA ASP A 70 -9.00 -22.42 -13.55
C ASP A 70 -8.83 -21.58 -14.82
N CYS A 71 -7.72 -21.88 -15.50
CA CYS A 71 -7.46 -21.54 -16.87
C CYS A 71 -8.30 -22.43 -17.79
N GLY A 72 -9.11 -21.82 -18.66
CA GLY A 72 -9.50 -22.46 -19.92
C GLY A 72 -11.00 -22.48 -20.19
N SER A 73 -11.48 -21.50 -20.95
CA SER A 73 -12.00 -21.79 -22.28
C SER A 73 -12.34 -20.51 -23.04
N CYS A 74 -11.63 -20.34 -24.15
CA CYS A 74 -12.09 -19.64 -25.33
C CYS A 74 -13.49 -20.14 -25.77
N GLY A 75 -14.30 -19.26 -26.37
CA GLY A 75 -15.36 -19.69 -27.29
C GLY A 75 -16.64 -18.89 -27.18
N GLY A 76 -16.96 -18.12 -28.23
CA GLY A 76 -18.23 -17.42 -28.38
C GLY A 76 -19.40 -18.29 -28.83
N GLY A 77 -20.55 -17.63 -29.02
CA GLY A 77 -21.80 -18.18 -29.55
C GLY A 77 -22.73 -18.66 -28.43
N ARG A 78 -23.97 -18.20 -28.29
CA ARG A 78 -24.93 -17.61 -29.23
C ARG A 78 -25.80 -16.58 -28.52
#